data_AF-A0A971FP10-F1
#
_entry.id   AF-A0A971FP10-F1
#
_cell.length_a   1.000
_cell.length_b   1.000
_cell.length_c   1.000
_cell.angle_alpha   90.00
_cell.angle_beta   90.00
_cell.angle_gamma   90.00
#
_symmetry.space_group_name_H-M   'P 1'
#
loop_
_entity.id
_entity.type
_entity.pdbx_description
1 polymer ?
#
loop_
_entity_poly.entity_id
_entity_poly.type
_entity_poly.pdbx_seq_one_letter_code
_entity_poly.pdbx_strand_id
1 'polypeptide(L)'
;MGRKSSIDERRDRLHETNCFDVWLAGLNKKVQKKVIDFLKKVKFDQYPISERQTGVDSIIESALIEQPDFDQPEQLTFQIENNVLDFIDNISNILYASA
;
A
#
# COMPACT_ATOMS: atom_id res chain seq x y z
N MET A 1 27.68 -0.58 11.23
CA MET A 1 26.32 0.01 11.22
C MET A 1 25.81 -0.02 9.77
N GLY A 2 25.22 -1.13 9.33
CA GLY A 2 24.65 -1.22 7.98
C GLY A 2 23.29 -0.54 7.97
N ARG A 3 23.06 0.41 7.06
CA ARG A 3 21.72 0.97 6.84
C ARG A 3 20.80 -0.20 6.45
N LYS A 4 19.80 -0.50 7.27
CA LYS A 4 18.72 -1.41 6.86
C LYS A 4 18.09 -0.81 5.61
N SER A 5 17.83 -1.66 4.61
CA SER A 5 17.10 -1.25 3.42
C SER A 5 15.69 -0.83 3.86
N SER A 6 15.08 0.15 3.17
CA SER A 6 13.67 0.56 3.36
C SER A 6 12.69 -0.63 3.26
N ILE A 7 13.12 -1.77 2.75
CA ILE A 7 12.36 -3.02 2.64
C ILE A 7 12.47 -3.88 3.92
N ASP A 8 13.61 -3.87 4.60
CA ASP A 8 13.82 -4.63 5.85
C ASP A 8 13.08 -4.01 7.04
N GLU A 9 12.86 -2.69 7.04
CA GLU A 9 12.10 -2.01 8.10
C GLU A 9 10.59 -2.26 8.02
N ARG A 10 10.07 -2.74 6.87
CA ARG A 10 8.63 -2.89 6.63
C ARG A 10 8.08 -4.27 6.99
N ARG A 11 8.93 -5.30 7.08
CA ARG A 11 8.52 -6.65 7.50
C ARG A 11 8.22 -6.76 9.00
N ASP A 12 8.73 -5.84 9.82
CA ASP A 12 8.54 -5.86 11.28
C ASP A 12 7.28 -5.08 11.75
N ARG A 13 6.51 -4.47 10.83
CA ARG A 13 5.36 -3.62 11.17
C ARG A 13 4.17 -4.37 11.76
N LEU A 14 4.08 -5.68 11.56
CA LEU A 14 2.98 -6.52 12.06
C LEU A 14 2.97 -6.68 13.59
N HIS A 15 4.06 -6.33 14.29
CA HIS A 15 4.14 -6.46 15.74
C HIS A 15 4.70 -5.23 16.48
N GLU A 16 5.42 -4.31 15.81
CA GLU A 16 6.04 -3.15 16.49
C GLU A 16 5.30 -1.81 16.29
N THR A 17 4.53 -1.64 15.21
CA THR A 17 3.83 -0.39 14.91
C THR A 17 2.31 -0.59 14.94
N ASN A 18 1.66 0.00 15.93
CA ASN A 18 0.20 0.11 16.00
C ASN A 18 -0.29 1.03 14.86
N CYS A 19 -0.39 0.53 13.64
CA CYS A 19 -0.83 1.30 12.47
C CYS A 19 -1.84 0.50 11.64
N PHE A 20 -2.58 1.20 10.78
CA PHE A 20 -3.39 0.59 9.73
C PHE A 20 -2.65 0.72 8.40
N ASP A 21 -2.64 -0.37 7.63
CA ASP A 21 -2.06 -0.42 6.28
C ASP A 21 -3.14 -0.72 5.24
N VAL A 22 -2.92 -0.25 4.02
CA VAL A 22 -3.76 -0.51 2.85
C VAL A 22 -2.93 -1.07 1.71
N TRP A 23 -3.39 -2.20 1.16
CA TRP A 23 -2.64 -2.94 0.16
C TRP A 23 -3.47 -3.09 -1.13
N LEU A 24 -2.83 -2.83 -2.27
CA LEU A 24 -3.33 -3.34 -3.55
C LEU A 24 -2.65 -4.69 -3.78
N ALA A 25 -3.42 -5.77 -3.80
CA ALA A 25 -2.89 -7.12 -4.00
C ALA A 25 -3.31 -7.73 -5.35
N GLY A 26 -2.44 -8.55 -5.93
CA GLY A 26 -2.67 -9.28 -7.17
C GLY A 26 -2.34 -10.76 -7.04
N LEU A 27 -3.35 -11.58 -6.76
CA LEU A 27 -3.20 -13.05 -6.61
C LEU A 27 -2.69 -13.72 -7.90
N ASN A 28 -3.08 -13.18 -9.06
CA ASN A 28 -2.57 -13.68 -10.34
C ASN A 28 -1.20 -13.07 -10.65
N LYS A 29 -0.13 -13.88 -10.60
CA LYS A 29 1.25 -13.43 -10.83
C LYS A 29 1.48 -12.74 -12.18
N LYS A 30 0.74 -13.10 -13.23
CA LYS A 30 0.83 -12.41 -14.53
C LYS A 30 0.21 -11.02 -14.46
N VAL A 31 -0.95 -10.88 -13.81
CA VAL A 31 -1.62 -9.59 -13.59
C VAL A 31 -0.79 -8.70 -12.68
N GLN A 32 -0.32 -9.23 -11.54
CA GLN A 32 0.55 -8.53 -10.59
C GLN A 32 1.77 -7.93 -11.30
N LYS A 33 2.48 -8.74 -12.11
CA LYS A 33 3.63 -8.27 -12.90
C LYS A 33 3.25 -7.14 -13.86
N LYS A 34 2.15 -7.29 -14.61
CA LYS A 34 1.71 -6.27 -15.58
C LYS A 34 1.41 -4.95 -14.89
N VAL A 35 0.72 -4.98 -13.76
CA VAL A 35 0.35 -3.77 -13.01
C VAL A 35 1.59 -3.12 -12.39
N ILE A 36 2.49 -3.87 -11.76
CA ILE A 36 3.77 -3.33 -11.24
C ILE A 36 4.59 -2.68 -12.35
N ASP A 37 4.75 -3.36 -13.49
CA ASP A 37 5.52 -2.84 -14.62
C ASP A 37 4.87 -1.59 -15.24
N PHE A 38 3.53 -1.48 -15.20
CA PHE A 38 2.79 -0.30 -15.62
C PHE A 38 2.98 0.88 -14.65
N LEU A 39 2.74 0.66 -13.36
CA LEU A 39 2.85 1.70 -12.32
C LEU A 39 4.25 2.33 -12.27
N LYS A 40 5.30 1.52 -12.48
CA LYS A 40 6.68 2.00 -12.56
C LYS A 40 6.96 2.92 -13.76
N LYS A 41 6.17 2.81 -14.84
CA LYS A 41 6.33 3.63 -16.05
C LYS A 41 5.61 4.97 -15.96
N VAL A 42 4.45 5.00 -15.32
CA VAL A 42 3.62 6.22 -15.19
C VAL A 42 4.11 7.20 -14.11
N LYS A 43 5.29 6.93 -13.50
CA LYS A 43 5.87 7.72 -12.40
C LYS A 43 4.87 7.98 -11.28
N PHE A 44 4.23 6.90 -10.84
CA PHE A 44 3.30 6.97 -9.73
C PHE A 44 4.06 7.03 -8.40
N ASP A 45 4.38 8.24 -7.97
CA ASP A 45 5.24 8.48 -6.81
C ASP A 45 4.43 8.57 -5.49
N GLN A 46 3.10 8.54 -5.56
CA GLN A 46 2.21 8.72 -4.39
C GLN A 46 2.21 7.53 -3.45
N TYR A 47 2.33 6.30 -3.97
CA TYR A 47 2.41 5.09 -3.16
C TYR A 47 3.64 4.25 -3.53
N PRO A 48 4.29 3.61 -2.55
CA PRO A 48 5.42 2.74 -2.83
C PRO A 48 4.93 1.49 -3.56
N ILE A 49 5.60 1.17 -4.67
CA ILE A 49 5.34 -0.03 -5.46
C ILE A 49 6.18 -1.18 -4.90
N SER A 50 5.55 -2.30 -4.57
CA SER A 50 6.23 -3.46 -3.99
C SER A 50 7.25 -4.08 -4.95
N GLU A 51 8.33 -4.61 -4.37
CA GLU A 51 9.28 -5.44 -5.11
C GLU A 51 8.72 -6.85 -5.30
N ARG A 52 9.00 -7.44 -6.46
CA ARG A 52 8.57 -8.82 -6.74
C ARG A 52 9.37 -9.79 -5.87
N GLN A 53 8.71 -10.40 -4.89
CA GLN A 53 9.28 -11.44 -4.04
C GLN A 53 8.37 -12.68 -4.02
N THR A 54 8.97 -13.86 -3.90
CA THR A 54 8.22 -15.12 -3.75
C THR A 54 7.39 -15.07 -2.48
N GLY A 55 6.09 -15.40 -2.57
CA GLY A 55 5.17 -15.34 -1.44
C GLY A 55 4.56 -13.97 -1.16
N VAL A 56 4.92 -12.94 -1.93
CA VAL A 56 4.35 -11.58 -1.80
C VAL A 56 3.35 -11.33 -2.92
N ASP A 57 2.10 -11.06 -2.54
CA ASP A 57 1.00 -10.78 -3.48
C ASP A 57 0.71 -9.29 -3.62
N SER A 58 1.37 -8.43 -2.84
CA SER A 58 1.20 -6.99 -2.92
C SER A 58 1.77 -6.42 -4.23
N ILE A 59 1.11 -5.36 -4.69
CA ILE A 59 1.51 -4.46 -5.78
C ILE A 59 1.88 -3.11 -5.15
N ILE A 60 1.09 -2.68 -4.17
CA ILE A 60 1.32 -1.50 -3.32
C ILE A 60 1.06 -1.90 -1.88
N GLU A 61 1.90 -1.40 -0.97
CA GLU A 61 1.72 -1.47 0.48
C GLU A 61 1.94 -0.07 1.04
N SER A 62 0.90 0.58 1.56
CA SER A 62 1.01 1.91 2.14
C SER A 62 0.45 1.94 3.55
N ALA A 63 1.03 2.78 4.41
CA ALA A 63 0.36 3.16 5.65
C ALA A 63 -0.93 3.91 5.29
N LEU A 64 -2.04 3.47 5.88
CA LEU A 64 -3.34 4.12 5.82
C LEU A 64 -3.47 5.12 6.97
N ILE A 65 -3.04 4.72 8.17
CA ILE A 65 -2.99 5.54 9.39
C ILE A 65 -1.79 5.08 10.22
N GLU A 66 -0.76 5.92 10.37
CA GLU A 66 0.48 5.57 11.09
C GLU A 66 0.33 5.53 12.61
N GLN A 67 -0.53 6.38 13.18
CA GLN A 67 -0.76 6.51 14.62
C GLN A 67 -2.27 6.67 14.89
N PRO A 68 -3.04 5.57 14.90
CA PRO A 68 -4.46 5.60 15.17
C PRO A 68 -4.74 5.94 16.63
N ASP A 69 -5.73 6.81 16.84
CA ASP A 69 -6.28 7.11 18.16
C ASP A 69 -7.40 6.11 18.50
N PHE A 70 -7.06 5.11 19.32
CA PHE A 70 -8.02 4.08 19.74
C PHE A 70 -9.00 4.57 20.82
N ASP A 71 -8.76 5.73 21.43
CA ASP A 71 -9.69 6.32 22.40
C ASP A 71 -10.87 7.02 21.71
N GLN A 72 -10.81 7.20 20.38
CA GLN A 72 -11.84 7.83 19.54
C GLN A 72 -12.32 6.89 18.42
N PRO A 73 -12.99 5.76 18.74
CA PRO A 73 -13.30 4.70 17.77
C PRO A 73 -14.19 5.14 16.60
N GLU A 74 -15.14 6.06 16.83
CA GLU A 74 -15.99 6.60 15.75
C GLU A 74 -15.18 7.43 14.75
N GLN A 75 -14.28 8.29 15.25
CA GLN A 75 -13.42 9.12 14.40
C GLN A 75 -12.42 8.25 13.64
N LEU A 76 -11.83 7.26 14.31
CA LEU A 76 -10.91 6.31 13.70
C LEU A 76 -11.61 5.51 12.58
N THR A 77 -12.84 5.06 12.81
CA THR A 77 -13.63 4.35 11.79
C THR A 77 -13.85 5.24 10.56
N PHE A 78 -14.28 6.49 10.77
CA PHE A 78 -14.48 7.47 9.71
C PHE A 78 -13.18 7.75 8.94
N GLN A 79 -12.04 7.86 9.62
CA GLN A 79 -10.73 8.04 8.98
C GLN A 79 -10.35 6.84 8.10
N ILE A 80 -10.54 5.62 8.61
CA ILE A 80 -10.25 4.39 7.85
C ILE A 80 -11.10 4.36 6.58
N GLU A 81 -12.39 4.63 6.68
CA GLU A 81 -13.31 4.61 5.53
C GLU A 81 -12.90 5.62 4.46
N ASN A 82 -12.70 6.89 4.83
CA ASN A 82 -12.33 7.93 3.87
C ASN A 82 -10.96 7.67 3.23
N ASN A 83 -9.96 7.31 4.03
CA ASN A 83 -8.62 7.06 3.49
C ASN A 83 -8.61 5.83 2.55
N VAL A 84 -9.46 4.83 2.79
CA VAL A 84 -9.62 3.69 1.89
C VAL A 84 -10.32 4.11 0.60
N LEU A 85 -11.35 4.94 0.67
CA LEU A 85 -12.02 5.48 -0.52
C LEU A 85 -11.05 6.31 -1.37
N ASP A 86 -10.28 7.21 -0.74
CA ASP A 86 -9.24 8.00 -1.41
C ASP A 86 -8.19 7.09 -2.06
N PHE A 87 -7.76 6.03 -1.37
CA PHE A 87 -6.84 5.05 -1.94
C PHE A 87 -7.43 4.39 -3.19
N ILE A 88 -8.69 3.91 -3.12
CA ILE A 88 -9.39 3.28 -4.24
C ILE A 88 -9.50 4.24 -5.42
N ASP A 89 -9.88 5.49 -5.18
CA ASP A 89 -10.06 6.51 -6.22
C ASP A 89 -8.73 6.83 -6.89
N ASN A 90 -7.65 7.03 -6.12
CA ASN A 90 -6.32 7.29 -6.66
C ASN A 90 -5.84 6.14 -7.56
N ILE A 91 -5.98 4.88 -7.11
CA ILE A 91 -5.58 3.71 -7.89
C ILE A 91 -6.46 3.56 -9.13
N SER A 92 -7.78 3.69 -8.98
CA SER A 92 -8.74 3.57 -10.07
C SER A 92 -8.49 4.61 -11.15
N ASN A 93 -8.24 5.86 -10.78
CA ASN A 93 -7.91 6.93 -11.71
C ASN A 93 -6.70 6.57 -12.56
N ILE A 94 -5.66 5.98 -11.99
CA ILE A 94 -4.45 5.64 -12.76
C ILE A 94 -4.64 4.41 -13.64
N LEU A 95 -5.32 3.39 -13.13
CA LEU A 95 -5.55 2.15 -13.87
C LEU A 95 -6.57 2.33 -15.00
N TYR A 96 -7.55 3.22 -14.83
CA TYR A 96 -8.62 3.45 -15.80
C TYR A 96 -8.45 4.71 -16.65
N ALA A 97 -7.65 5.71 -16.26
CA ALA A 97 -7.36 6.87 -17.13
C ALA A 97 -6.46 6.52 -18.33
N SER A 98 -5.93 5.29 -18.38
CA SER A 98 -5.06 4.80 -19.45
C SER A 98 -5.79 3.87 -20.45
N ALA A 99 -7.11 3.81 -20.40
CA ALA A 99 -7.98 3.05 -21.32
C ALA A 99 -8.63 3.98 -22.35
#